data_AF-H2XUX8-F1
#
_entry.id   AF-H2XUX8-F1
#
_cell.length_a   1.000
_cell.length_b   1.000
_cell.length_c   1.000
_cell.angle_alpha   90.00
_cell.angle_beta   90.00
_cell.angle_gamma   90.00
#
_symmetry.space_group_name_H-M   'P 1'
#
loop_
_entity.id
_entity.type
_entity.pdbx_description
1 polymer ?
#
loop_
_entity_poly.entity_id
_entity_poly.type
_entity_poly.pdbx_seq_one_letter_code
_entity_poly.pdbx_strand_id
1 'polypeptide(L)'
;MEFIKSFSDPEFGFYEKRLCVLVFLYTITNSFPVLQALFSQFIPVHYCDVWDLLHNNANQTWISEMKSNSTWKEALLNLTIPWEQSTLDVLSRSSCYQYNISSIEFLHQGGTWNVSVHPFNYRDNGLIRCEKMFYEGVETSFVTEFNAVCDRSWMRPMCTSLYFAGSIVGGLIGGVVSDRFGRRPVFIVTTLGAAVSVLLSAFSTSFTMYLILLFLS
;
A
#
# COMPACT_ATOMS: atom_id res chain seq x y z
N MET A 1 -19.66 1.55 -29.19
CA MET A 1 -20.07 0.61 -30.26
C MET A 1 -19.73 1.09 -31.68
N GLU A 2 -19.36 2.36 -31.89
CA GLU A 2 -18.98 2.88 -33.22
C GLU A 2 -17.60 2.42 -33.70
N PHE A 3 -16.65 2.20 -32.78
CA PHE A 3 -15.30 1.69 -33.10
C PHE A 3 -15.31 0.29 -33.75
N ILE A 4 -16.29 -0.56 -33.46
CA ILE A 4 -16.39 -1.90 -34.05
C ILE A 4 -16.99 -1.83 -35.47
N LYS A 5 -17.90 -0.88 -35.73
CA LYS A 5 -18.46 -0.66 -37.07
C LYS A 5 -17.41 -0.19 -38.07
N SER A 6 -16.49 0.69 -37.66
CA SER A 6 -15.37 1.15 -38.52
C SER A 6 -14.39 0.02 -38.89
N PHE A 7 -14.29 -1.04 -38.09
CA PHE A 7 -13.45 -2.20 -38.39
C PHE A 7 -14.02 -3.13 -39.48
N SER A 8 -15.32 -2.99 -39.76
CA SER A 8 -16.04 -3.76 -40.78
C SER A 8 -16.05 -3.07 -42.15
N ASP A 9 -15.45 -1.88 -42.26
CA ASP A 9 -15.36 -1.19 -43.54
C ASP A 9 -14.36 -1.94 -44.46
N PRO A 10 -14.72 -2.15 -45.75
CA PRO A 10 -13.89 -2.89 -46.71
C PRO A 10 -12.60 -2.16 -47.10
N GLU A 11 -12.39 -0.92 -46.62
CA GLU A 11 -11.22 -0.09 -46.93
C GLU A 11 -10.00 -0.42 -46.07
N PHE A 12 -10.16 -1.05 -44.90
CA PHE A 12 -9.06 -1.39 -44.01
C PHE A 12 -8.34 -2.68 -44.44
N GLY A 13 -7.04 -2.58 -44.72
CA GLY A 13 -6.21 -3.72 -45.10
C GLY A 13 -5.97 -4.71 -43.96
N PHE A 14 -5.72 -5.99 -44.28
CA PHE A 14 -5.41 -7.04 -43.28
C PHE A 14 -4.21 -6.66 -42.37
N TYR A 15 -3.24 -5.92 -42.91
CA TYR A 15 -2.07 -5.45 -42.15
C TYR A 15 -2.43 -4.39 -41.11
N GLU A 16 -3.28 -3.43 -41.48
CA GLU A 16 -3.72 -2.33 -40.60
C GLU A 16 -4.58 -2.86 -39.47
N LYS A 17 -5.51 -3.79 -39.76
CA LYS A 17 -6.31 -4.48 -38.73
C LYS A 17 -5.43 -5.19 -37.70
N ARG A 18 -4.39 -5.89 -38.16
CA ARG A 18 -3.42 -6.57 -37.27
C ARG A 18 -2.59 -5.58 -36.45
N LEU A 19 -2.20 -4.45 -37.02
CA LEU A 19 -1.46 -3.40 -36.34
C LEU A 19 -2.33 -2.77 -35.23
N CYS A 20 -3.59 -2.43 -35.52
CA CYS A 20 -4.53 -1.91 -34.54
C CYS A 20 -4.68 -2.85 -33.34
N VAL A 21 -4.89 -4.14 -33.57
CA VAL A 21 -5.03 -5.13 -32.49
C VAL A 21 -3.78 -5.19 -31.61
N LEU A 22 -2.58 -5.17 -32.21
CA LEU A 22 -1.32 -5.16 -31.46
C LEU A 22 -1.14 -3.89 -30.62
N VAL A 23 -1.51 -2.73 -31.16
CA VAL A 23 -1.45 -1.45 -30.43
C VAL A 23 -2.43 -1.44 -29.27
N PHE A 24 -3.66 -1.95 -29.45
CA PHE A 24 -4.64 -2.07 -28.37
C PHE A 24 -4.17 -3.00 -27.25
N LEU A 25 -3.62 -4.16 -27.59
CA LEU A 25 -3.07 -5.07 -26.59
C LEU A 25 -1.92 -4.41 -25.81
N TYR A 26 -1.03 -3.70 -26.52
CA TYR A 26 0.08 -2.98 -25.89
C TYR A 26 -0.39 -1.88 -24.94
N THR A 27 -1.38 -1.07 -25.33
CA THR A 27 -1.87 0.02 -24.46
C THR A 27 -2.51 -0.53 -23.19
N ILE A 28 -3.24 -1.64 -23.29
CA ILE A 28 -3.80 -2.34 -22.13
C ILE A 28 -2.68 -2.82 -21.21
N THR A 29 -1.67 -3.53 -21.74
CA THR A 29 -0.55 -4.03 -20.92
C THR A 29 0.21 -2.91 -20.23
N ASN A 30 0.49 -1.80 -20.90
CA ASN A 30 1.19 -0.66 -20.28
C ASN A 30 0.36 0.06 -19.20
N SER A 31 -0.96 -0.06 -19.24
CA SER A 31 -1.82 0.58 -18.23
C SER A 31 -1.72 -0.11 -16.87
N PHE A 32 -1.48 -1.43 -16.85
CA PHE A 32 -1.42 -2.21 -15.61
C PHE A 32 -0.28 -1.79 -14.66
N PRO A 33 0.99 -1.68 -15.09
CA PRO A 33 2.08 -1.23 -14.22
C PRO A 33 1.83 0.15 -13.60
N VAL A 34 1.25 1.08 -14.37
CA VAL A 34 0.92 2.42 -13.88
C VAL A 34 -0.15 2.35 -12.79
N LEU A 35 -1.22 1.58 -12.99
CA LEU A 35 -2.25 1.37 -11.97
C LEU A 35 -1.68 0.69 -10.72
N GLN A 36 -0.83 -0.32 -10.89
CA GLN A 36 -0.16 -1.00 -9.79
C GLN A 36 0.70 -0.04 -8.95
N ALA A 37 1.43 0.87 -9.60
CA ALA A 37 2.20 1.90 -8.93
C ALA A 37 1.31 2.88 -8.14
N LEU A 38 0.09 3.15 -8.60
CA LEU A 38 -0.89 3.97 -7.86
C LEU A 38 -1.42 3.22 -6.64
N PHE A 39 -1.83 1.95 -6.78
CA PHE A 39 -2.31 1.16 -5.64
C PHE A 39 -1.22 0.97 -4.57
N SER A 40 0.05 0.86 -4.97
CA SER A 40 1.19 0.78 -4.04
C SER A 40 1.43 2.08 -3.25
N GLN A 41 0.89 3.21 -3.73
CA GLN A 41 1.01 4.52 -3.08
C GLN A 41 -0.20 4.87 -2.22
N PHE A 42 -1.31 4.14 -2.33
CA PHE A 42 -2.49 4.41 -1.53
C PHE A 42 -2.22 4.14 -0.05
N ILE A 43 -2.44 5.14 0.79
CA ILE A 43 -2.25 5.05 2.24
C ILE A 43 -3.64 5.02 2.88
N PRO A 44 -4.12 3.85 3.35
CA PRO A 44 -5.35 3.82 4.15
C PRO A 44 -5.14 4.54 5.49
N VAL A 45 -6.24 4.96 6.09
CA VAL A 45 -6.23 5.50 7.46
C VAL A 45 -5.68 4.43 8.39
N HIS A 46 -4.62 4.78 9.11
CA HIS A 46 -3.91 3.87 9.99
C HIS A 46 -3.54 4.56 11.29
N TYR A 47 -3.46 3.74 12.32
CA TYR A 47 -3.07 4.15 13.66
C TYR A 47 -2.38 2.99 14.36
N CYS A 48 -1.81 3.24 15.53
CA CYS A 48 -1.05 2.26 16.27
C CYS A 48 -1.96 1.14 16.78
N ASP A 49 -1.51 -0.11 16.68
CA ASP A 49 -2.26 -1.21 17.28
C ASP A 49 -2.08 -1.17 18.81
N VAL A 50 -3.13 -0.71 19.48
CA VAL A 50 -3.19 -0.55 20.94
C VAL A 50 -3.77 -1.78 21.63
N TRP A 51 -4.34 -2.74 20.88
CA TRP A 51 -4.99 -3.91 21.45
C TRP A 51 -3.99 -4.97 21.91
N ASP A 52 -2.83 -5.06 21.24
CA ASP A 52 -1.73 -5.93 21.65
C ASP A 52 -1.22 -5.61 23.06
N LEU A 53 -1.33 -4.34 23.50
CA LEU A 53 -0.93 -3.91 24.84
C LEU A 53 -1.83 -4.51 25.94
N LEU A 54 -3.05 -4.92 25.59
CA LEU A 54 -4.01 -5.57 26.48
C LEU A 54 -3.82 -7.10 26.53
N HIS A 55 -3.15 -7.70 25.54
CA HIS A 55 -3.04 -9.16 25.41
C HIS A 55 -2.07 -9.82 26.42
N ASN A 56 -1.20 -9.04 27.06
CA ASN A 56 -0.31 -9.56 28.12
C ASN A 56 -1.07 -9.93 29.42
N ASN A 57 -2.34 -9.52 29.56
CA ASN A 57 -3.21 -9.95 30.64
C ASN A 57 -4.12 -11.09 30.15
N ALA A 58 -3.54 -12.29 30.08
CA ALA A 58 -3.95 -13.49 29.33
C ALA A 58 -5.37 -14.11 29.59
N ASN A 59 -6.31 -13.43 30.25
CA ASN A 59 -7.60 -14.02 30.67
C ASN A 59 -8.85 -13.17 30.33
N GLN A 60 -8.87 -12.47 29.19
CA GLN A 60 -9.82 -11.37 29.00
C GLN A 60 -10.70 -11.52 27.75
N THR A 61 -11.83 -12.22 27.91
CA THR A 61 -12.92 -12.33 26.90
C THR A 61 -13.56 -11.00 26.55
N TRP A 62 -13.40 -9.99 27.40
CA TRP A 62 -13.98 -8.66 27.22
C TRP A 62 -13.28 -7.81 26.16
N ILE A 63 -12.08 -8.19 25.71
CA ILE A 63 -11.34 -7.42 24.69
C ILE A 63 -12.13 -7.38 23.37
N SER A 64 -12.78 -8.49 23.01
CA SER A 64 -13.63 -8.56 21.81
C SER A 64 -14.89 -7.69 21.96
N GLU A 65 -15.47 -7.62 23.16
CA GLU A 65 -16.61 -6.75 23.47
C GLU A 65 -16.23 -5.27 23.35
N MET A 66 -15.07 -4.87 23.90
CA MET A 66 -14.55 -3.49 23.77
C MET A 66 -14.19 -3.15 22.33
N LYS A 67 -13.62 -4.08 21.57
CA LYS A 67 -13.34 -3.89 20.14
C LYS A 67 -14.62 -3.69 19.33
N SER A 68 -15.72 -4.33 19.74
CA SER A 68 -17.03 -4.21 19.09
C SER A 68 -17.79 -2.92 19.46
N ASN A 69 -17.55 -2.36 20.64
CA ASN A 69 -18.24 -1.16 21.11
C ASN A 69 -17.49 0.11 20.69
N SER A 70 -18.11 0.90 19.79
CA SER A 70 -17.52 2.12 19.22
C SER A 70 -17.08 3.14 20.28
N THR A 71 -17.86 3.30 21.36
CA THR A 71 -17.55 4.29 22.42
C THR A 71 -16.26 3.95 23.17
N TRP A 72 -16.06 2.68 23.51
CA TRP A 72 -14.84 2.22 24.18
C TRP A 72 -13.64 2.23 23.25
N LYS A 73 -13.82 1.84 21.98
CA LYS A 73 -12.78 1.96 20.94
C LYS A 73 -12.29 3.40 20.84
N GLU A 74 -13.19 4.37 20.76
CA GLU A 74 -12.81 5.78 20.64
C GLU A 74 -12.16 6.35 21.90
N ALA A 75 -12.67 6.00 23.08
CA ALA A 75 -12.09 6.41 24.36
C ALA A 75 -10.65 5.90 24.52
N LEU A 76 -10.40 4.63 24.17
CA LEU A 76 -9.08 4.03 24.23
C LEU A 76 -8.10 4.73 23.27
N LEU A 77 -8.53 4.99 22.03
CA LEU A 77 -7.70 5.67 21.04
C LEU A 77 -7.37 7.11 21.46
N ASN A 78 -8.30 7.81 22.13
CA ASN A 78 -8.08 9.17 22.64
C ASN A 78 -7.07 9.23 23.81
N LEU A 79 -6.96 8.17 24.60
CA LEU A 79 -6.02 8.07 25.73
C LEU A 79 -4.61 7.67 25.28
N THR A 80 -4.51 6.87 24.23
CA THR A 80 -3.25 6.22 23.81
C THR A 80 -2.55 6.95 22.67
N ILE A 81 -3.30 7.59 21.77
CA ILE A 81 -2.76 8.22 20.58
C ILE A 81 -2.84 9.75 20.71
N PRO A 82 -1.73 10.48 20.50
CA PRO A 82 -1.73 11.94 20.52
C PRO A 82 -2.54 12.54 19.36
N TRP A 83 -3.08 13.73 19.59
CA TRP A 83 -3.63 14.57 18.53
C TRP A 83 -2.51 15.41 17.91
N GLU A 84 -2.46 15.39 16.59
CA GLU A 84 -1.50 16.13 15.79
C GLU A 84 -2.27 17.17 14.95
N GLN A 85 -1.82 18.42 15.01
CA GLN A 85 -2.36 19.49 14.19
C GLN A 85 -1.80 19.33 12.78
N SER A 86 -2.66 18.98 11.82
CA SER A 86 -2.27 18.94 10.42
C SER A 86 -1.97 20.35 9.91
N THR A 87 -1.22 20.45 8.80
CA THR A 87 -0.91 21.73 8.12
C THR A 87 -2.14 22.50 7.66
N LEU A 88 -3.31 21.86 7.65
CA LEU A 88 -4.62 22.41 7.28
C LEU A 88 -5.47 22.83 8.50
N ASP A 89 -4.89 22.95 9.70
CA ASP A 89 -5.60 23.23 10.97
C ASP A 89 -6.69 22.21 11.34
N VAL A 90 -6.65 21.03 10.72
CA VAL A 90 -7.51 19.91 11.08
C VAL A 90 -6.81 19.07 12.15
N LEU A 91 -7.49 18.86 13.27
CA LEU A 91 -7.06 17.93 14.32
C LEU A 91 -7.22 16.50 13.81
N SER A 92 -6.10 15.79 13.65
CA SER A 92 -6.06 14.38 13.30
C SER A 92 -5.26 13.60 14.33
N ARG A 93 -5.62 12.34 14.58
CA ARG A 93 -4.79 11.47 15.41
C ARG A 93 -3.44 11.22 14.72
N SER A 94 -2.36 11.17 15.50
CA SER A 94 -1.07 10.82 14.94
C SER A 94 -1.08 9.38 14.44
N SER A 95 -0.62 9.16 13.21
CA SER A 95 -0.62 7.84 12.58
C SER A 95 0.61 6.99 12.92
N CYS A 96 1.64 7.59 13.51
CA CYS A 96 2.96 6.98 13.67
C CYS A 96 3.48 6.91 15.10
N TYR A 97 2.87 7.66 16.01
CA TYR A 97 3.31 7.79 17.39
C TYR A 97 2.18 7.48 18.34
N GLN A 98 2.54 6.90 19.49
CA GLN A 98 1.65 6.67 20.61
C GLN A 98 2.32 7.11 21.92
N TYR A 99 1.52 7.36 22.94
CA TYR A 99 2.06 7.59 24.28
C TYR A 99 2.66 6.31 24.82
N ASN A 100 3.72 6.45 25.62
CA ASN A 100 4.28 5.32 26.33
C ASN A 100 3.33 4.92 27.46
N ILE A 101 2.55 3.86 27.23
CA ILE A 101 1.52 3.38 28.16
C ILE A 101 1.94 2.13 28.94
N SER A 102 3.25 1.86 29.06
CA SER A 102 3.78 0.67 29.74
C SER A 102 3.38 0.54 31.23
N SER A 103 2.81 1.59 31.83
CA SER A 103 2.32 1.62 33.21
C SER A 103 0.80 1.75 33.34
N ILE A 104 0.04 1.51 32.25
CA ILE A 104 -1.43 1.47 32.31
C ILE A 104 -1.87 0.04 32.59
N GLU A 105 -2.50 -0.17 33.75
CA GLU A 105 -3.22 -1.40 34.05
C GLU A 105 -4.72 -1.15 33.87
N PHE A 106 -5.36 -1.99 33.05
CA PHE A 106 -6.80 -1.99 32.83
C PHE A 106 -7.45 -3.01 33.76
N LEU A 107 -8.16 -2.52 34.79
CA LEU A 107 -8.85 -3.37 35.77
C LEU A 107 -10.33 -3.44 35.42
N HIS A 108 -10.81 -4.66 35.17
CA HIS A 108 -12.23 -4.96 35.06
C HIS A 108 -12.74 -5.53 36.38
N GLN A 109 -13.50 -4.75 37.15
CA GLN A 109 -14.13 -5.22 38.38
C GLN A 109 -15.62 -4.90 38.35
N GLY A 110 -16.47 -5.93 38.40
CA GLY A 110 -17.92 -5.75 38.60
C GLY A 110 -18.68 -5.05 37.46
N GLY A 111 -18.17 -5.10 36.22
CA GLY A 111 -18.80 -4.46 35.06
C GLY A 111 -18.45 -2.99 34.85
N THR A 112 -17.55 -2.43 35.67
CA THR A 112 -16.95 -1.11 35.45
C THR A 112 -15.49 -1.22 35.04
N TRP A 113 -15.10 -0.39 34.07
CA TRP A 113 -13.73 -0.25 33.59
C TRP A 113 -13.04 0.85 34.38
N ASN A 114 -12.06 0.48 35.21
CA ASN A 114 -11.21 1.46 35.89
C ASN A 114 -9.82 1.43 35.25
N VAL A 115 -9.36 2.60 34.80
CA VAL A 115 -8.00 2.79 34.29
C VAL A 115 -7.15 3.32 35.43
N SER A 116 -6.29 2.48 36.00
CA SER A 116 -5.28 2.95 36.95
C SER A 116 -4.06 3.41 36.17
N VAL A 117 -3.99 4.73 35.98
CA VAL A 117 -2.82 5.42 35.45
C VAL A 117 -1.93 5.79 36.64
N HIS A 118 -0.84 5.05 36.88
CA HIS A 118 0.26 5.53 37.75
C HIS A 118 0.66 6.93 37.31
N PRO A 119 1.02 7.89 38.20
CA PRO A 119 1.11 9.32 37.86
C PRO A 119 1.82 9.56 36.53
N PHE A 120 1.01 9.80 35.49
CA PHE A 120 1.45 10.01 34.13
C PHE A 120 1.97 11.44 34.05
N ASN A 121 3.28 11.62 34.16
CA ASN A 121 3.86 12.89 33.78
C ASN A 121 3.89 12.95 32.24
N TYR A 122 2.83 13.51 31.67
CA TYR A 122 2.64 13.70 30.22
C TYR A 122 3.84 14.41 29.55
N ARG A 123 4.64 15.15 30.33
CA ARG A 123 5.82 15.88 29.85
C ARG A 123 7.10 15.04 29.75
N ASP A 124 7.21 13.93 30.50
CA ASP A 124 8.49 13.21 30.65
C ASP A 124 8.50 11.82 29.99
N ASN A 125 7.34 11.27 29.62
CA ASN A 125 7.25 10.02 28.87
C ASN A 125 7.14 10.32 27.37
N GLY A 126 8.29 10.26 26.70
CA GLY A 126 8.44 10.52 25.27
C GLY A 126 7.49 9.69 24.41
N LEU A 127 7.00 10.32 23.35
CA LEU A 127 6.29 9.66 22.27
C LEU A 127 7.10 8.45 21.78
N ILE A 128 6.48 7.28 21.79
CA ILE A 128 7.10 6.06 21.25
C ILE A 128 6.56 5.81 19.85
N ARG A 129 7.42 5.26 18.99
CA ARG A 129 7.02 4.81 17.65
C ARG A 129 6.22 3.53 17.75
N CYS A 130 5.28 3.39 16.84
CA CYS A 130 4.41 2.22 16.81
C CYS A 130 5.10 1.07 16.08
N GLU A 131 5.15 -0.09 16.73
CA GLU A 131 5.74 -1.30 16.15
C GLU A 131 4.77 -1.99 15.18
N LYS A 132 3.47 -1.92 15.49
CA LYS A 132 2.39 -2.48 14.69
C LYS A 132 1.30 -1.44 14.44
N MET A 133 0.72 -1.51 13.25
CA MET A 133 -0.27 -0.57 12.76
C MET A 133 -1.57 -1.31 12.50
N PHE A 134 -2.67 -0.72 12.95
CA PHE A 134 -4.01 -1.11 12.58
C PHE A 134 -4.49 -0.25 11.41
N TYR A 135 -5.10 -0.88 10.41
CA TYR A 135 -5.58 -0.25 9.19
C TYR A 135 -7.11 -0.30 9.13
N GLU A 136 -7.76 0.85 8.93
CA GLU A 136 -9.22 0.92 8.91
C GLU A 136 -9.77 0.75 7.49
N GLY A 137 -10.68 -0.23 7.32
CA GLY A 137 -11.39 -0.46 6.06
C GLY A 137 -10.60 -1.18 4.96
N VAL A 138 -9.34 -1.54 5.18
CA VAL A 138 -8.51 -2.29 4.22
C VAL A 138 -7.72 -3.36 4.96
N GLU A 139 -8.03 -4.63 4.70
CA GLU A 139 -7.34 -5.75 5.36
C GLU A 139 -6.03 -6.13 4.66
N THR A 140 -6.01 -6.17 3.33
CA THR A 140 -4.85 -6.63 2.55
C THR A 140 -4.50 -5.68 1.41
N SER A 141 -3.32 -5.07 1.48
CA SER A 141 -2.73 -4.26 0.42
C SER A 141 -1.20 -4.28 0.56
N PHE A 142 -0.50 -3.85 -0.49
CA PHE A 142 0.96 -3.70 -0.47
C PHE A 142 1.45 -2.91 0.77
N VAL A 143 0.75 -1.82 1.13
CA VAL A 143 1.15 -0.98 2.26
C VAL A 143 0.93 -1.68 3.60
N THR A 144 -0.15 -2.46 3.74
CA THR A 144 -0.47 -3.17 4.98
C THR A 144 0.41 -4.41 5.17
N GLU A 145 0.76 -5.09 4.08
CA GLU A 145 1.60 -6.30 4.12
C GLU A 145 3.06 -5.97 4.47
N PHE A 146 3.63 -4.93 3.87
CA PHE A 146 5.02 -4.53 4.13
C PHE A 146 5.18 -3.50 5.26
N ASN A 147 4.07 -3.08 5.89
CA ASN A 147 4.04 -2.00 6.88
C ASN A 147 4.77 -0.74 6.37
N ALA A 148 4.52 -0.37 5.11
CA ALA A 148 5.25 0.67 4.38
C ALA A 148 4.77 2.09 4.74
N VAL A 149 4.63 2.39 6.04
CA VAL A 149 4.22 3.68 6.60
C VAL A 149 5.28 4.18 7.60
N CYS A 150 5.18 5.44 8.03
CA CYS A 150 6.07 6.04 9.04
C CYS A 150 7.57 5.88 8.69
N ASP A 151 8.34 5.09 9.46
CA ASP A 151 9.77 4.86 9.23
C ASP A 151 10.07 4.16 7.90
N ARG A 152 9.11 3.38 7.41
CA ARG A 152 9.19 2.65 6.14
C ARG A 152 8.44 3.37 5.01
N SER A 153 8.08 4.64 5.22
CA SER A 153 7.42 5.47 4.21
C SER A 153 8.23 5.63 2.91
N TRP A 154 9.56 5.48 2.99
CA TRP A 154 10.48 5.53 1.86
C TRP A 154 10.32 4.37 0.87
N MET A 155 9.74 3.24 1.29
CA MET A 155 9.55 2.08 0.42
C MET A 155 8.62 2.39 -0.76
N ARG A 156 7.57 3.17 -0.53
CA ARG A 156 6.59 3.56 -1.56
C ARG A 156 7.20 4.42 -2.68
N PRO A 157 7.88 5.56 -2.40
CA PRO A 157 8.55 6.34 -3.44
C PRO A 157 9.74 5.61 -4.05
N MET A 158 10.35 4.65 -3.35
CA MET A 158 11.37 3.80 -3.97
C MET A 158 10.76 2.93 -5.06
N CYS A 159 9.61 2.28 -4.83
CA CYS A 159 8.91 1.51 -5.87
C CYS A 159 8.65 2.36 -7.11
N THR A 160 8.06 3.55 -6.95
CA THR A 160 7.76 4.42 -8.09
C THR A 160 9.01 4.87 -8.84
N SER A 161 10.06 5.23 -8.10
CA SER A 161 11.34 5.61 -8.69
C SER A 161 11.98 4.47 -9.48
N LEU A 162 11.93 3.24 -8.95
CA LEU A 162 12.49 2.06 -9.60
C LEU A 162 11.74 1.68 -10.87
N TYR A 163 10.41 1.82 -10.88
CA TYR A 163 9.60 1.62 -12.08
C TYR A 163 9.99 2.58 -13.20
N PHE A 164 10.11 3.89 -12.91
CA PHE A 164 10.54 4.86 -13.92
C PHE A 164 11.99 4.65 -14.35
N ALA A 165 12.88 4.28 -13.43
CA ALA A 165 14.25 3.93 -13.77
C ALA A 165 14.32 2.72 -14.71
N GLY A 166 13.54 1.66 -14.42
CA GLY A 166 13.38 0.49 -15.27
C GLY A 166 12.85 0.85 -16.66
N SER A 167 11.84 1.72 -16.73
CA SER A 167 11.28 2.22 -17.99
C SER A 167 12.32 2.96 -18.85
N ILE A 168 13.16 3.81 -18.24
CA ILE A 168 14.22 4.54 -18.96
C ILE A 168 15.27 3.55 -19.49
N VAL A 169 15.77 2.65 -18.63
CA VAL A 169 16.79 1.68 -18.99
C VAL A 169 16.26 0.72 -20.07
N GLY A 170 15.04 0.22 -19.89
CA GLY A 170 14.35 -0.65 -20.85
C GLY A 170 14.12 0.04 -22.19
N GLY A 171 13.77 1.32 -22.19
CA GLY A 171 13.64 2.12 -23.43
C GLY A 171 14.96 2.29 -24.18
N LEU A 172 16.06 2.57 -23.48
CA LEU A 172 17.38 2.70 -24.07
C LEU A 172 17.87 1.38 -24.68
N ILE A 173 17.78 0.29 -23.92
CA ILE A 173 18.19 -1.04 -24.39
C ILE A 173 17.26 -1.50 -25.52
N GLY A 174 15.95 -1.37 -25.33
CA GLY A 174 14.93 -1.74 -26.31
C GLY A 174 15.07 -0.97 -27.62
N GLY A 175 15.45 0.30 -27.58
CA GLY A 175 15.75 1.10 -28.77
C GLY A 175 16.92 0.52 -29.57
N VAL A 176 18.07 0.32 -28.92
CA VAL A 176 19.27 -0.24 -29.57
C VAL A 176 19.03 -1.64 -30.13
N VAL A 177 18.28 -2.48 -29.39
CA VAL A 177 17.94 -3.84 -29.82
C VAL A 177 16.92 -3.81 -30.97
N SER A 178 15.94 -2.90 -30.94
CA SER A 178 14.94 -2.68 -32.00
C SER A 178 15.60 -2.33 -33.32
N ASP A 179 16.66 -1.52 -33.30
CA ASP A 179 17.37 -1.12 -34.51
C ASP A 179 18.14 -2.29 -35.16
N ARG A 180 18.53 -3.30 -34.38
CA ARG A 180 19.28 -4.48 -34.88
C ARG A 180 18.38 -5.66 -35.28
N PHE A 181 17.36 -5.96 -34.49
CA PHE A 181 16.49 -7.13 -34.67
C PHE A 181 15.16 -6.79 -35.37
N GLY A 182 14.92 -5.51 -35.64
CA GLY A 182 13.67 -5.01 -36.18
C GLY A 182 12.66 -4.69 -35.08
N ARG A 183 11.85 -3.65 -35.34
CA ARG A 183 10.94 -3.06 -34.35
C ARG A 183 9.81 -3.99 -33.89
N ARG A 184 9.31 -4.86 -34.77
CA ARG A 184 8.16 -5.73 -34.50
C ARG A 184 8.46 -6.89 -33.52
N PRO A 185 9.50 -7.73 -33.71
CA PRO A 185 9.79 -8.80 -32.77
C PRO A 185 10.19 -8.27 -31.39
N VAL A 186 10.99 -7.19 -31.35
CA VAL A 186 11.42 -6.58 -30.07
C VAL A 186 10.20 -6.07 -29.30
N PHE A 187 9.29 -5.37 -29.96
CA PHE A 187 8.05 -4.90 -29.34
C PHE A 187 7.20 -6.04 -28.74
N ILE A 188 7.08 -7.16 -29.43
CA ILE A 188 6.33 -8.33 -28.92
C ILE A 188 7.02 -8.93 -27.70
N VAL A 189 8.34 -9.11 -27.75
CA VAL A 189 9.12 -9.70 -26.65
C VAL A 189 9.08 -8.82 -25.40
N THR A 190 9.29 -7.50 -25.54
CA THR A 190 9.26 -6.58 -24.40
C THR A 190 7.87 -6.50 -23.78
N THR A 191 6.82 -6.47 -24.61
CA THR A 191 5.43 -6.43 -24.11
C THR A 191 5.07 -7.70 -23.35
N LEU A 192 5.44 -8.88 -23.86
CA LEU A 192 5.21 -10.15 -23.18
C LEU A 192 6.03 -10.25 -21.89
N GLY A 193 7.29 -9.82 -21.92
CA GLY A 193 8.15 -9.76 -20.74
C GLY A 193 7.54 -8.89 -19.65
N ALA A 194 7.12 -7.67 -19.99
CA ALA A 194 6.47 -6.75 -19.06
C ALA A 194 5.19 -7.33 -18.46
N ALA A 195 4.32 -7.93 -19.30
CA ALA A 195 3.09 -8.57 -18.84
C ALA A 195 3.36 -9.70 -17.82
N VAL A 196 4.37 -10.53 -18.10
CA VAL A 196 4.77 -11.61 -17.20
C VAL A 196 5.34 -11.05 -15.89
N SER A 197 6.22 -10.05 -15.94
CA SER A 197 6.79 -9.41 -14.74
C SER A 197 5.71 -8.85 -13.82
N VAL A 198 4.69 -8.17 -14.37
CA VAL A 198 3.54 -7.66 -13.61
C VAL A 198 2.76 -8.79 -12.96
N LEU A 199 2.46 -9.86 -13.69
CA LEU A 199 1.74 -11.01 -13.14
C LEU A 199 2.52 -11.67 -12.00
N LEU A 200 3.84 -11.84 -12.13
CA LEU A 200 4.68 -12.38 -11.07
C LEU A 200 4.74 -11.45 -9.86
N SER A 201 4.66 -10.13 -10.05
CA SER A 201 4.71 -9.17 -8.94
C SER A 201 3.51 -9.30 -8.00
N ALA A 202 2.36 -9.79 -8.49
CA ALA A 202 1.20 -10.07 -7.65
C ALA A 202 1.41 -11.27 -6.70
N PHE A 203 2.36 -12.15 -7.00
CA PHE A 203 2.70 -13.32 -6.17
C PHE A 203 3.97 -13.11 -5.33
N SER A 204 4.53 -11.90 -5.32
CA SER A 204 5.77 -11.64 -4.59
C SER A 204 5.52 -11.65 -3.08
N THR A 205 6.26 -12.48 -2.35
CA THR A 205 6.19 -12.58 -0.88
C THR A 205 7.24 -11.73 -0.17
N SER A 206 8.15 -11.10 -0.92
CA SER A 206 9.25 -10.30 -0.39
C SER A 206 9.35 -8.97 -1.11
N PHE A 207 9.63 -7.91 -0.35
CA PHE A 207 9.78 -6.56 -0.85
C PHE A 207 10.87 -6.46 -1.94
N THR A 208 11.98 -7.18 -1.77
CA THR A 208 13.07 -7.18 -2.77
C THR A 208 12.65 -7.85 -4.08
N MET A 209 11.91 -8.95 -4.01
CA MET A 209 11.37 -9.63 -5.19
C MET A 209 10.40 -8.71 -5.94
N TYR A 210 9.53 -8.01 -5.20
CA TYR A 210 8.62 -7.02 -5.77
C TYR A 210 9.37 -5.93 -6.53
N LEU A 211 10.41 -5.34 -5.93
CA LEU A 211 11.22 -4.30 -6.55
C LEU A 211 11.90 -4.76 -7.85
N ILE A 212 12.46 -5.97 -7.87
CA ILE A 212 13.12 -6.52 -9.06
C ILE A 212 12.11 -6.69 -10.20
N LEU A 213 10.92 -7.23 -9.90
CA LEU A 213 9.86 -7.43 -10.88
C LEU A 213 9.32 -6.09 -11.41
N LEU A 214 9.24 -5.08 -10.55
CA LEU A 214 8.82 -3.72 -10.92
C LEU A 214 9.84 -3.00 -11.81
N PHE A 215 11.13 -3.33 -11.67
CA PHE A 215 12.18 -2.81 -12.56
C PHE A 215 12.17 -3.51 -13.92
N LEU A 216 11.76 -4.77 -13.97
CA LEU A 216 11.68 -5.59 -15.19
C LEU A 216 10.35 -5.45 -15.95
N SER A 217 9.31 -4.88 -15.32
CA SER A 217 8.03 -4.55 -15.95
C SER A 217 8.14 -3.29 -16.79
#